data_AF-A0A2V6SQX8-F1
#
_entry.id   AF-A0A2V6SQX8-F1
#
_cell.length_a   1.000
_cell.length_b   1.000
_cell.length_c   1.000
_cell.angle_alpha   90.00
_cell.angle_beta   90.00
_cell.angle_gamma   90.00
#
_symmetry.space_group_name_H-M   'P 1'
#
loop_
_entity.id
_entity.type
_entity.pdbx_description
1 polymer ?
#
loop_
_entity_poly.entity_id
_entity_poly.type
_entity_poly.pdbx_seq_one_letter_code
_entity_poly.pdbx_strand_id
1 'polypeptide(L)'
;MASAQDVLNAVNGANGRLDEVNNRLGGVHTRLDGTNARLDDVKAKLDQVTKSIQDVNTTLNWGFAQLITIGNYTNQALAQNAAQNDTMICILEHISRNTCELLNESHTQTGLQTTIRNSTTALAELYAATHAEAALTRQREEALRKQIEECCPPQVAPPPCAYQACPAPRPLGEPPRVDPQQRRG
;
A
#
# COMPACT_ATOMS: atom_id res chain seq x y z
N MET A 1 2.14 -100.96 -46.73
CA MET A 1 1.54 -99.74 -47.31
C MET A 1 0.48 -99.27 -46.34
N ALA A 2 0.39 -97.97 -46.06
CA ALA A 2 -0.74 -97.46 -45.27
C ALA A 2 -2.04 -97.81 -45.99
N SER A 3 -3.04 -98.28 -45.25
CA SER A 3 -4.36 -98.56 -45.83
C SER A 3 -5.08 -97.24 -46.14
N ALA A 4 -6.05 -97.27 -47.04
CA ALA A 4 -6.91 -96.10 -47.30
C ALA A 4 -7.60 -95.60 -46.01
N GLN A 5 -7.86 -96.50 -45.06
CA GLN A 5 -8.43 -96.15 -43.76
C GLN A 5 -7.47 -95.35 -42.88
N ASP A 6 -6.17 -95.68 -42.90
CA ASP A 6 -5.14 -94.95 -42.15
C ASP A 6 -5.01 -93.50 -42.65
N VAL A 7 -5.08 -93.33 -43.98
CA VAL A 7 -5.07 -92.01 -44.63
C VAL A 7 -6.33 -91.22 -44.25
N LEU A 8 -7.51 -91.84 -44.29
CA LEU A 8 -8.77 -91.20 -43.90
C LEU A 8 -8.75 -90.73 -42.43
N ASN A 9 -8.26 -91.57 -41.53
CA ASN A 9 -8.13 -91.23 -40.11
C ASN A 9 -7.17 -90.04 -39.89
N ALA A 10 -6.03 -90.01 -40.60
CA ALA A 10 -5.08 -88.91 -40.53
C ALA A 10 -5.66 -87.59 -41.06
N VAL A 11 -6.44 -87.64 -42.16
CA VAL A 11 -7.15 -86.48 -42.71
C VAL A 11 -8.18 -85.94 -41.73
N ASN A 12 -8.98 -86.83 -41.11
CA ASN A 12 -9.97 -86.42 -40.10
C ASN A 12 -9.30 -85.79 -38.87
N GLY A 13 -8.18 -86.36 -38.42
CA GLY A 13 -7.38 -85.78 -37.34
C GLY A 13 -6.78 -84.41 -37.69
N ALA A 14 -6.34 -84.24 -38.94
CA ALA A 14 -5.85 -82.96 -39.44
C ALA A 14 -6.97 -81.91 -39.50
N ASN A 15 -8.16 -82.26 -39.99
CA ASN A 15 -9.33 -81.38 -40.02
C ASN A 15 -9.72 -80.91 -38.62
N GLY A 16 -9.80 -81.82 -37.64
CA GLY A 16 -10.12 -81.44 -36.26
C GLY A 16 -9.10 -80.46 -35.64
N ARG A 17 -7.81 -80.62 -35.95
CA ARG A 17 -6.77 -79.67 -35.53
C ARG A 17 -6.90 -78.32 -36.23
N LEU A 18 -7.27 -78.30 -37.51
CA LEU A 18 -7.54 -77.06 -38.25
C LEU A 18 -8.74 -76.31 -37.68
N ASP A 19 -9.81 -77.01 -37.31
CA ASP A 19 -10.98 -76.41 -36.65
C ASP A 19 -10.60 -75.78 -35.31
N GLU A 20 -9.77 -76.45 -34.49
CA GLU A 20 -9.26 -75.90 -33.24
C GLU A 20 -8.42 -74.63 -33.48
N VAL A 21 -7.52 -74.66 -34.47
CA VAL A 21 -6.71 -73.48 -34.85
C VAL A 21 -7.60 -72.33 -35.29
N ASN A 22 -8.62 -72.57 -36.12
CA ASN A 22 -9.58 -71.55 -36.55
C ASN A 22 -10.32 -70.91 -35.37
N ASN A 23 -10.79 -71.73 -34.43
CA ASN A 23 -11.45 -71.24 -33.22
C ASN A 23 -10.52 -70.38 -32.34
N ARG A 24 -9.26 -70.80 -32.17
CA ARG A 24 -8.26 -70.04 -31.43
C ARG A 24 -7.92 -68.72 -32.11
N LEU A 25 -7.79 -68.71 -33.43
CA LEU A 25 -7.57 -67.48 -34.21
C LEU A 25 -8.76 -66.52 -34.09
N GLY A 26 -10.00 -67.04 -34.13
CA GLY A 26 -11.20 -66.24 -33.86
C GLY A 26 -11.17 -65.59 -32.47
N GLY A 27 -10.80 -66.35 -31.43
CA GLY A 27 -10.63 -65.81 -30.08
C GLY A 27 -9.51 -64.77 -29.95
N VAL A 28 -8.41 -64.93 -30.67
CA VAL A 28 -7.33 -63.93 -30.76
C VAL A 28 -7.83 -62.65 -31.43
N HIS A 29 -8.58 -62.76 -32.53
CA HIS A 29 -9.15 -61.62 -33.23
C HIS A 29 -10.06 -60.79 -32.32
N THR A 30 -11.00 -61.42 -31.62
CA THR A 30 -11.88 -60.73 -30.66
C THR A 30 -11.10 -60.03 -29.54
N ARG A 31 -10.02 -60.63 -29.04
CA ARG A 31 -9.17 -60.00 -28.02
C ARG A 31 -8.39 -58.81 -28.56
N LEU A 32 -7.94 -58.87 -29.82
CA LEU A 32 -7.28 -57.73 -30.48
C LEU A 32 -8.26 -56.58 -30.70
N ASP A 33 -9.49 -56.85 -31.13
CA ASP A 33 -10.53 -55.82 -31.27
C ASP A 33 -10.84 -55.16 -29.93
N GLY A 34 -10.98 -55.95 -28.86
CA GLY A 34 -11.16 -55.42 -27.50
C GLY A 34 -9.95 -54.62 -27.01
N THR A 35 -8.74 -54.96 -27.44
CA THR A 35 -7.52 -54.19 -27.10
C THR A 35 -7.50 -52.86 -27.85
N ASN A 36 -7.84 -52.84 -29.13
CA ASN A 36 -7.93 -51.63 -29.95
C ASN A 36 -8.96 -50.65 -29.36
N ALA A 37 -10.15 -51.13 -29.01
CA ALA A 37 -11.19 -50.30 -28.39
C ALA A 37 -10.73 -49.65 -27.07
N ARG A 38 -9.94 -50.38 -26.25
CA ARG A 38 -9.38 -49.82 -25.00
C ARG A 38 -8.28 -48.80 -25.28
N LEU A 39 -7.47 -49.01 -26.32
CA LEU A 39 -6.45 -48.02 -26.72
C LEU A 39 -7.09 -46.72 -27.22
N ASP A 40 -8.20 -46.82 -27.97
CA ASP A 40 -8.96 -45.65 -28.42
C ASP A 40 -9.56 -44.87 -27.25
N ASP A 41 -10.12 -45.55 -26.25
CA ASP A 41 -10.61 -44.92 -25.01
C ASP A 41 -9.48 -44.22 -24.23
N VAL A 42 -8.31 -44.87 -24.10
CA VAL A 42 -7.14 -44.27 -23.45
C VAL A 42 -6.67 -43.02 -24.20
N LYS A 43 -6.64 -43.07 -25.54
CA LYS A 43 -6.28 -41.91 -26.37
C LYS A 43 -7.24 -40.75 -26.14
N ALA A 44 -8.55 -41.00 -26.14
CA ALA A 44 -9.56 -39.98 -25.88
C ALA A 44 -9.41 -39.33 -24.49
N LYS A 45 -9.11 -40.13 -23.46
CA LYS A 45 -8.84 -39.62 -22.10
C LYS A 45 -7.57 -38.78 -22.04
N LEU A 46 -6.51 -39.19 -22.74
CA LEU A 46 -5.26 -38.42 -22.80
C LEU A 46 -5.45 -37.07 -23.50
N ASP A 47 -6.23 -37.04 -24.57
CA ASP A 47 -6.58 -35.80 -25.27
C ASP A 47 -7.38 -34.86 -24.36
N GLN A 48 -8.31 -35.39 -23.55
CA GLN A 48 -9.04 -34.62 -22.55
C GLN A 48 -8.12 -34.04 -21.46
N VAL A 49 -7.20 -34.85 -20.91
CA VAL A 49 -6.23 -34.39 -19.91
C VAL A 49 -5.35 -33.27 -20.47
N THR A 50 -4.89 -33.43 -21.71
CA THR A 50 -4.07 -32.40 -22.40
C THR A 50 -4.82 -31.08 -22.50
N LYS A 51 -6.11 -31.12 -22.86
CA LYS A 51 -6.96 -29.94 -22.90
C LYS A 51 -7.12 -29.30 -21.52
N SER A 52 -7.40 -30.09 -20.48
CA SER A 52 -7.51 -29.56 -19.10
C SER A 52 -6.22 -28.90 -18.62
N ILE A 53 -5.05 -29.45 -18.96
CA ILE A 53 -3.76 -28.83 -18.63
C ILE A 53 -3.58 -27.48 -19.35
N GLN A 54 -3.98 -27.40 -20.63
CA GLN A 54 -3.93 -26.14 -21.39
C GLN A 54 -4.86 -25.08 -20.79
N ASP A 55 -6.07 -25.47 -20.38
CA ASP A 55 -7.03 -24.59 -19.74
C ASP A 55 -6.48 -24.05 -18.41
N VAL A 56 -5.94 -24.93 -17.56
CA VAL A 56 -5.29 -24.54 -16.28
C VAL A 56 -4.12 -23.58 -16.53
N ASN A 57 -3.25 -23.87 -17.49
CA ASN A 57 -2.12 -23.00 -17.82
C ASN A 57 -2.60 -21.61 -18.27
N THR A 58 -3.67 -21.56 -19.07
CA THR A 58 -4.27 -20.29 -19.52
C THR A 58 -4.84 -19.49 -18.33
N THR A 59 -5.58 -20.14 -17.42
CA THR A 59 -6.11 -19.51 -16.21
C THR A 59 -5.00 -19.00 -15.30
N LEU A 60 -3.94 -19.78 -15.10
CA LEU A 60 -2.79 -19.38 -14.27
C LEU A 60 -2.07 -18.18 -14.87
N ASN A 61 -1.79 -18.20 -16.18
CA ASN A 61 -1.12 -17.08 -16.85
C ASN A 61 -1.96 -15.79 -16.76
N TRP A 62 -3.28 -15.89 -16.97
CA TRP A 62 -4.18 -14.77 -16.77
C TRP A 62 -4.15 -14.27 -15.32
N GLY A 63 -4.24 -15.17 -14.34
CA GLY A 63 -4.19 -14.83 -12.91
C GLY A 63 -2.89 -14.14 -12.52
N PHE A 64 -1.73 -14.61 -12.98
CA PHE A 64 -0.45 -13.97 -12.73
C PHE A 64 -0.37 -12.56 -13.37
N ALA A 65 -0.89 -12.39 -14.58
CA ALA A 65 -0.98 -11.06 -15.21
C ALA A 65 -1.85 -10.09 -14.38
N GLN A 66 -2.96 -10.56 -13.82
CA GLN A 66 -3.79 -9.77 -12.92
C GLN A 66 -3.06 -9.40 -11.63
N LEU A 67 -2.35 -10.35 -11.01
CA LEU A 67 -1.56 -10.09 -9.79
C LEU A 67 -0.47 -9.04 -10.02
N ILE A 68 0.24 -9.09 -11.16
CA ILE A 68 1.24 -8.08 -11.52
C ILE A 68 0.57 -6.72 -11.69
N THR A 69 -0.57 -6.66 -12.40
CA THR A 69 -1.30 -5.42 -12.65
C THR A 69 -1.78 -4.78 -11.35
N ILE A 70 -2.41 -5.55 -10.47
CA ILE A 70 -2.87 -5.09 -9.15
C ILE A 70 -1.69 -4.72 -8.25
N GLY A 71 -0.59 -5.49 -8.29
CA GLY A 71 0.64 -5.17 -7.58
C GLY A 71 1.22 -3.80 -7.99
N ASN A 72 1.24 -3.52 -9.29
CA ASN A 72 1.69 -2.22 -9.80
C ASN A 72 0.74 -1.09 -9.38
N TYR A 73 -0.57 -1.30 -9.48
CA TYR A 73 -1.56 -0.31 -9.08
C TYR A 73 -1.48 0.01 -7.58
N THR A 74 -1.35 -1.01 -6.73
CA THR A 74 -1.22 -0.82 -5.28
C THR A 74 0.07 -0.07 -4.92
N ASN A 75 1.19 -0.36 -5.59
CA ASN A 75 2.43 0.41 -5.43
C ASN A 75 2.25 1.88 -5.84
N GLN A 76 1.56 2.16 -6.96
CA GLN A 76 1.26 3.53 -7.39
C GLN A 76 0.33 4.24 -6.40
N ALA A 77 -0.70 3.58 -5.92
CA ALA A 77 -1.63 4.13 -4.93
C ALA A 77 -0.92 4.44 -3.60
N LEU A 78 0.00 3.58 -3.17
CA LEU A 78 0.81 3.80 -1.98
C LEU A 78 1.78 4.99 -2.16
N ALA A 79 2.44 5.09 -3.31
CA ALA A 79 3.28 6.24 -3.65
C ALA A 79 2.47 7.55 -3.67
N GLN A 80 1.26 7.51 -4.23
CA GLN A 80 0.34 8.66 -4.23
C GLN A 80 -0.13 9.03 -2.82
N ASN A 81 -0.33 8.06 -1.93
CA ASN A 81 -0.63 8.33 -0.53
C ASN A 81 0.55 8.97 0.20
N ALA A 82 1.78 8.51 -0.06
CA ALA A 82 2.99 9.13 0.49
C ALA A 82 3.12 10.60 0.07
N ALA A 83 2.94 10.90 -1.23
CA ALA A 83 2.96 12.28 -1.73
C ALA A 83 1.86 13.18 -1.12
N GLN A 84 0.67 12.62 -0.84
CA GLN A 84 -0.38 13.33 -0.11
C GLN A 84 0.01 13.62 1.34
N ASN A 85 0.65 12.66 2.02
CA ASN A 85 1.16 12.87 3.38
C ASN A 85 2.24 13.95 3.41
N ASP A 86 3.13 14.01 2.41
CA ASP A 86 4.13 15.07 2.28
C ASP A 86 3.47 16.44 2.11
N THR A 87 2.38 16.52 1.33
CA THR A 87 1.59 17.75 1.18
C THR A 87 0.96 18.17 2.51
N MET A 88 0.42 17.22 3.28
CA MET A 88 -0.12 17.49 4.61
C MET A 88 0.95 18.02 5.56
N ILE A 89 2.13 17.42 5.58
CA ILE A 89 3.27 17.85 6.40
C ILE A 89 3.68 19.29 6.03
N CYS A 90 3.76 19.60 4.73
CA CYS A 90 4.07 20.96 4.25
C CYS A 90 3.05 22.00 4.72
N ILE A 91 1.75 21.69 4.63
CA ILE A 91 0.68 22.60 5.11
C ILE A 91 0.79 22.79 6.62
N LEU A 92 1.02 21.73 7.39
CA LEU A 92 1.17 21.82 8.84
C LEU A 92 2.41 22.63 9.24
N GLU A 93 3.51 22.51 8.51
CA GLU A 93 4.70 23.35 8.69
C GLU A 93 4.39 24.83 8.45
N HIS A 94 3.70 25.16 7.35
CA HIS A 94 3.27 26.53 7.06
C HIS A 94 2.38 27.08 8.17
N ILE A 95 1.40 26.31 8.66
CA ILE A 95 0.53 26.73 9.75
C ILE A 95 1.33 27.01 11.02
N SER A 96 2.28 26.13 11.36
CA SER A 96 3.12 26.29 12.55
C SER A 96 4.00 27.55 12.48
N ARG A 97 4.64 27.79 11.33
CA ARG A 97 5.45 29.00 11.08
C ARG A 97 4.61 30.26 11.17
N ASN A 98 3.50 30.32 10.44
CA ASN A 98 2.61 31.48 10.42
C ASN A 98 2.04 31.77 11.83
N THR A 99 1.72 30.72 12.60
CA THR A 99 1.21 30.89 13.98
C THR A 99 2.28 31.46 14.91
N CYS A 100 3.53 31.02 14.78
CA CYS A 100 4.67 31.55 15.53
C CYS A 100 4.91 33.03 15.19
N GLU A 101 4.86 33.39 13.91
CA GLU A 101 5.00 34.76 13.44
C GLU A 101 3.87 35.67 13.94
N LEU A 102 2.61 35.23 13.83
CA LEU A 102 1.46 35.97 14.34
C LEU A 102 1.54 36.21 15.84
N LEU A 103 2.02 35.23 16.60
CA LEU A 103 2.20 35.37 18.06
C LEU A 103 3.29 36.41 18.39
N ASN A 104 4.40 36.41 17.65
CA ASN A 104 5.47 37.40 17.83
C ASN A 104 5.03 38.81 17.40
N GLU A 105 4.23 38.93 16.35
CA GLU A 105 3.65 40.19 15.90
C GLU A 105 2.65 40.73 16.93
N SER A 106 1.77 39.87 17.46
CA SER A 106 0.83 40.23 18.53
C SER A 106 1.54 40.72 19.80
N HIS A 107 2.65 40.08 20.17
CA HIS A 107 3.51 40.51 21.27
C HIS A 107 4.08 41.91 21.02
N THR A 108 4.61 42.15 19.83
CA THR A 108 5.15 43.46 19.43
C THR A 108 4.08 44.55 19.44
N GLN A 109 2.90 44.28 18.88
CA GLN A 109 1.77 45.22 18.89
C GLN A 109 1.31 45.55 20.31
N THR A 110 1.29 44.56 21.21
CA THR A 110 0.95 44.79 22.63
C THR A 110 1.96 45.73 23.30
N GLY A 111 3.25 45.57 22.99
CA GLY A 111 4.29 46.50 23.42
C GLY A 111 4.07 47.93 22.88
N LEU A 112 3.80 48.06 21.58
CA LEU A 112 3.53 49.35 20.95
C LEU A 112 2.26 50.03 21.50
N GLN A 113 1.18 49.28 21.73
CA GLN A 113 -0.05 49.78 22.34
C GLN A 113 0.19 50.31 23.76
N THR A 114 1.06 49.63 24.53
CA THR A 114 1.48 50.10 25.85
C THR A 114 2.22 51.45 25.75
N THR A 115 3.14 51.59 24.80
CA THR A 115 3.84 52.86 24.54
C THR A 115 2.87 53.97 24.11
N ILE A 116 1.95 53.70 23.18
CA ILE A 116 0.93 54.67 22.74
C ILE A 116 0.07 55.13 23.91
N ARG A 117 -0.38 54.19 24.76
CA ARG A 117 -1.14 54.50 25.99
C ARG A 117 -0.35 55.42 26.91
N ASN A 118 0.94 55.17 27.09
CA ASN A 118 1.79 55.99 27.95
C ASN A 118 1.98 57.39 27.35
N SER A 119 2.26 57.51 26.04
CA SER A 119 2.40 58.81 25.35
C SER A 119 1.10 59.62 25.32
N THR A 120 -0.05 58.96 25.12
CA THR A 120 -1.36 59.64 25.17
C THR A 120 -1.73 60.09 26.58
N THR A 121 -1.31 59.34 27.61
CA THR A 121 -1.44 59.80 29.01
C THR A 121 -0.60 61.07 29.24
N ALA A 122 0.67 61.08 28.80
CA ALA A 122 1.55 62.24 28.93
C ALA A 122 1.05 63.50 28.17
N LEU A 123 0.48 63.32 26.98
CA LEU A 123 -0.15 64.44 26.26
C LEU A 123 -1.37 64.99 27.01
N ALA A 124 -2.17 64.12 27.64
CA ALA A 124 -3.30 64.55 28.46
C ALA A 124 -2.84 65.33 29.70
N GLU A 125 -1.69 64.96 30.30
CA GLU A 125 -1.06 65.70 31.41
C GLU A 125 -0.64 67.10 30.99
N LEU A 126 0.06 67.24 29.86
CA LEU A 126 0.46 68.55 29.32
C LEU A 126 -0.76 69.45 29.05
N TYR A 127 -1.83 68.88 28.51
CA TYR A 127 -3.07 69.61 28.29
C TYR A 127 -3.72 70.06 29.61
N ALA A 128 -3.80 69.16 30.60
CA ALA A 128 -4.37 69.48 31.91
C ALA A 128 -3.55 70.53 32.68
N ALA A 129 -2.22 70.58 32.53
CA ALA A 129 -1.38 71.60 33.15
C ALA A 129 -1.71 73.03 32.68
N THR A 130 -2.32 73.17 31.50
CA THR A 130 -2.80 74.45 30.97
C THR A 130 -4.27 74.75 31.34
N HIS A 131 -4.97 73.84 32.03
CA HIS A 131 -6.39 73.92 32.41
C HIS A 131 -6.63 73.50 33.89
N ALA A 132 -6.68 74.49 34.80
CA ALA A 132 -6.52 74.33 36.25
C ALA A 132 -7.49 73.35 36.97
N GLU A 133 -8.70 73.14 36.48
CA GLU A 133 -9.74 72.35 37.17
C GLU A 133 -9.54 70.82 37.05
N ALA A 134 -8.79 70.35 36.04
CA ALA A 134 -8.56 68.92 35.78
C ALA A 134 -7.20 68.40 36.31
N ALA A 135 -6.31 69.29 36.75
CA ALA A 135 -4.92 68.97 37.05
C ALA A 135 -4.72 68.20 38.38
N LEU A 136 -5.46 68.56 39.44
CA LEU A 136 -5.22 68.03 40.79
C LEU A 136 -5.60 66.55 40.95
N THR A 137 -6.71 66.11 40.36
CA THR A 137 -7.16 64.70 40.47
C THR A 137 -6.24 63.77 39.67
N ARG A 138 -5.75 64.23 38.51
CA ARG A 138 -4.85 63.48 37.63
C ARG A 138 -3.45 63.31 38.19
N GLN A 139 -2.87 64.37 38.79
CA GLN A 139 -1.55 64.32 39.42
C GLN A 139 -1.48 63.27 40.54
N ARG A 140 -2.61 63.07 41.24
CA ARG A 140 -2.78 62.05 42.27
C ARG A 140 -2.77 60.63 41.69
N GLU A 141 -3.43 60.42 40.54
CA GLU A 141 -3.41 59.12 39.85
C GLU A 141 -2.05 58.78 39.25
N GLU A 142 -1.33 59.76 38.70
CA GLU A 142 0.05 59.58 38.22
C GLU A 142 1.01 59.18 39.34
N ALA A 143 0.92 59.85 40.50
CA ALA A 143 1.73 59.51 41.65
C ALA A 143 1.46 58.06 42.11
N LEU A 144 0.20 57.62 42.10
CA LEU A 144 -0.16 56.22 42.36
C LEU A 144 0.41 55.27 41.29
N ARG A 145 0.32 55.64 40.01
CA ARG A 145 0.85 54.84 38.90
C ARG A 145 2.36 54.64 39.01
N LYS A 146 3.11 55.69 39.35
CA LYS A 146 4.55 55.61 39.60
C LYS A 146 4.88 54.69 40.78
N GLN A 147 4.13 54.78 41.87
CA GLN A 147 4.32 53.86 43.00
C GLN A 147 4.05 52.41 42.60
N ILE A 148 3.07 52.17 41.72
CA ILE A 148 2.78 50.83 41.18
C ILE A 148 3.92 50.35 40.27
N GLU A 149 4.45 51.21 39.39
CA GLU A 149 5.55 50.85 38.48
C GLU A 149 6.90 50.67 39.21
N GLU A 150 7.16 51.42 40.28
CA GLU A 150 8.30 51.20 41.18
C GLU A 150 8.21 49.84 41.88
N CYS A 151 6.99 49.41 42.25
CA CYS A 151 6.75 48.09 42.82
C CYS A 151 6.77 46.97 41.78
N CYS A 152 6.37 47.24 40.53
CA CYS A 152 6.20 46.24 39.48
C CYS A 152 6.52 46.83 38.10
N PRO A 153 7.80 46.88 37.70
CA PRO A 153 8.20 47.49 36.44
C PRO A 153 7.67 46.66 35.25
N PRO A 154 7.16 47.31 34.19
CA PRO A 154 6.70 46.61 33.00
C PRO A 154 7.88 45.91 32.32
N GLN A 155 7.84 44.58 32.26
CA GLN A 155 8.89 43.80 31.61
C GLN A 155 8.63 43.76 30.10
N VAL A 156 9.64 44.11 29.31
CA VAL A 156 9.65 43.83 27.87
C VAL A 156 10.06 42.37 27.70
N ALA A 157 9.09 41.48 27.61
CA ALA A 157 9.40 40.06 27.39
C ALA A 157 10.02 39.87 25.99
N PRO A 158 10.94 38.90 25.82
CA PRO A 158 11.40 38.49 24.49
C PRO A 158 10.23 37.94 23.65
N PRO A 159 10.38 37.87 22.32
CA PRO A 159 9.36 37.26 21.47
C PRO A 159 9.00 35.85 21.98
N PRO A 160 7.70 35.56 22.14
CA PRO A 160 7.23 34.36 22.84
C PRO A 160 7.48 33.06 22.07
N CYS A 161 7.74 33.10 20.76
CA CYS A 161 7.90 31.91 19.95
C CYS A 161 9.18 31.90 19.10
N ALA A 162 9.85 30.73 19.09
CA ALA A 162 10.91 30.38 18.16
C ALA A 162 10.55 29.06 17.46
N TYR A 163 10.37 29.10 16.14
CA TYR A 163 10.00 27.92 15.35
C TYR A 163 11.12 26.87 15.35
N GLN A 164 10.76 25.59 15.49
CA GLN A 164 11.67 24.45 15.37
C GLN A 164 11.07 23.42 14.41
N ALA A 165 11.89 22.90 13.50
CA ALA A 165 11.46 21.89 12.54
C ALA A 165 11.29 20.51 13.20
N CYS A 166 10.33 19.74 12.71
CA CYS A 166 10.13 18.35 13.14
C CYS A 166 11.25 17.43 12.60
N PRO A 167 11.65 16.38 13.34
CA PRO A 167 12.61 15.40 12.85
C PRO A 167 12.02 14.58 11.69
N ALA A 168 12.82 14.36 10.64
CA ALA A 168 12.42 13.55 9.50
C ALA A 168 12.38 12.04 9.85
N PRO A 169 11.42 11.28 9.30
CA PRO A 169 11.36 9.83 9.49
C PRO A 169 12.55 9.11 8.81
N ARG A 170 12.89 7.92 9.32
CA ARG A 170 13.96 7.09 8.73
C ARG A 170 13.54 6.55 7.35
N PRO A 171 14.46 6.47 6.37
CA PRO A 171 14.17 5.87 5.07
C PRO A 171 13.77 4.40 5.19
N LEU A 172 12.96 3.94 4.23
CA LEU A 172 12.64 2.52 4.09
C LEU A 172 13.91 1.74 3.69
N GLY A 173 14.10 0.56 4.28
CA GLY A 173 15.23 -0.33 3.95
C GLY A 173 15.09 -1.00 2.57
N GLU A 174 16.14 -1.72 2.15
CA GLU A 174 16.12 -2.47 0.89
C GLU A 174 15.04 -3.56 0.88
N PRO A 175 14.37 -3.79 -0.27
CA PRO A 175 13.42 -4.88 -0.39
C PRO A 175 14.12 -6.24 -0.23
N PRO A 176 13.44 -7.25 0.33
CA PRO A 176 14.01 -8.59 0.49
C PRO A 176 14.32 -9.22 -0.87
N ARG A 177 15.47 -9.92 -0.96
CA ARG A 177 15.87 -10.65 -2.16
C ARG A 177 15.04 -11.92 -2.31
N VAL A 178 14.42 -12.11 -3.46
CA VAL A 178 13.71 -13.36 -3.79
C VAL A 178 14.73 -14.31 -4.44
N ASP A 179 15.08 -15.41 -3.80
CA ASP A 179 16.01 -16.41 -4.35
C ASP A 179 15.28 -17.33 -5.37
N PRO A 180 15.67 -17.34 -6.66
CA PRO A 180 15.09 -18.22 -7.66
C PRO A 180 15.33 -19.72 -7.39
N GLN A 181 16.34 -20.07 -6.58
CA GLN A 181 16.77 -21.47 -6.39
C GLN A 181 15.97 -22.23 -5.32
N GLN A 182 15.14 -21.55 -4.52
CA GLN A 182 14.34 -22.16 -3.45
C GLN A 182 13.19 -23.07 -3.93
N ARG A 183 12.96 -23.18 -5.25
CA ARG A 183 11.91 -24.04 -5.85
C ARG A 183 12.32 -25.49 -6.13
N ARG A 184 13.47 -25.95 -5.63
CA ARG A 184 13.91 -27.35 -5.76
C ARG A 184 13.89 -28.03 -4.39
N GLY A 185 12.73 -28.55 -4.02
CA GLY A 185 12.50 -29.43 -2.87
C GLY A 185 11.54 -30.52 -3.27
#